data_AF-A0A847PYH1-F1
#
_entry.id   AF-A0A847PYH1-F1
#
_cell.length_a   1.000
_cell.length_b   1.000
_cell.length_c   1.000
_cell.angle_alpha   90.00
_cell.angle_beta   90.00
_cell.angle_gamma   90.00
#
_symmetry.space_group_name_H-M   'P 1'
#
loop_
_entity.id
_entity.type
_entity.pdbx_description
1 polymer ?
#
loop_
_entity_poly.entity_id
_entity_poly.type
_entity_poly.pdbx_seq_one_letter_code
_entity_poly.pdbx_strand_id
1 'polypeptide(L)'
;RAPAGKDLATLTEGLPYFDRKAVLGSVLYELKRAGAHAGVVLGPDGQPEGLIDTDCIVEAILGPRTAEMKPFTGALTWRNGVAEIGPSCADQA
;
A
#
# COMPACT_ATOMS: atom_id res chain seq x y z
N ARG A 1 21.90 8.27 -25.26
CA ARG A 1 21.11 7.36 -26.13
C ARG A 1 20.38 6.40 -25.21
N ALA A 2 19.08 6.62 -24.96
CA ALA A 2 18.30 5.76 -24.05
C ALA A 2 18.28 4.32 -24.60
N PRO A 3 18.38 3.29 -23.75
CA PRO A 3 18.32 1.90 -24.21
C PRO A 3 16.98 1.64 -24.87
N ALA A 4 17.02 0.86 -25.96
CA ALA A 4 15.87 0.51 -26.79
C ALA A 4 14.69 0.03 -25.94
N GLY A 5 13.50 0.50 -26.29
CA GLY A 5 12.26 0.39 -25.54
C GLY A 5 12.04 -1.01 -24.95
N LYS A 6 12.21 -1.10 -23.63
CA LYS A 6 11.46 -2.09 -22.88
C LYS A 6 9.99 -1.70 -23.01
N ASP A 7 9.19 -2.64 -23.51
CA ASP A 7 7.75 -2.50 -23.51
C ASP A 7 7.28 -2.27 -22.07
N LEU A 8 6.75 -1.07 -21.79
CA LEU A 8 6.28 -0.71 -20.46
C LEU A 8 5.17 -1.66 -19.98
N ALA A 9 4.45 -2.30 -20.91
CA ALA A 9 3.47 -3.34 -20.59
C ALA A 9 4.13 -4.53 -19.88
N THR A 10 5.28 -5.00 -20.34
CA THR A 10 6.02 -6.11 -19.67
C THR A 10 6.63 -5.72 -18.31
N LEU A 11 6.78 -4.42 -18.01
CA LEU A 11 7.24 -3.95 -16.70
C LEU A 11 6.08 -3.74 -15.71
N THR A 12 4.85 -3.67 -16.21
CA THR A 12 3.62 -3.47 -15.42
C THR A 12 2.72 -4.70 -15.40
N GLU A 13 3.11 -5.79 -16.07
CA GLU A 13 2.42 -7.07 -16.03
C GLU A 13 2.18 -7.52 -14.58
N GLY A 14 0.91 -7.62 -14.20
CA GLY A 14 0.48 -8.04 -12.87
C GLY A 14 0.25 -6.92 -11.85
N LEU A 15 0.56 -5.66 -12.18
CA LEU A 15 0.21 -4.53 -11.32
C LEU A 15 -1.24 -4.10 -11.56
N PRO A 16 -2.07 -4.01 -10.51
CA PRO A 16 -3.40 -3.43 -10.65
C PRO A 16 -3.34 -1.94 -10.98
N TYR A 17 -4.32 -1.47 -11.73
CA TYR A 17 -4.46 -0.06 -12.12
C TYR A 17 -5.58 0.59 -11.31
N PHE A 18 -5.35 1.82 -10.86
CA PHE A 18 -6.26 2.56 -10.00
C PHE A 18 -6.52 3.95 -10.56
N ASP A 19 -7.78 4.39 -10.50
CA ASP A 19 -8.12 5.79 -10.74
C ASP A 19 -7.53 6.66 -9.63
N ARG A 20 -7.09 7.88 -9.97
CA ARG A 20 -6.58 8.86 -9.00
C ARG A 20 -7.55 9.16 -7.84
N LYS A 21 -8.85 8.99 -8.03
CA LYS A 21 -9.90 9.19 -7.02
C LYS A 21 -10.24 7.92 -6.25
N ALA A 22 -9.52 6.81 -6.48
CA ALA A 22 -9.76 5.56 -5.77
C ALA A 22 -9.60 5.75 -4.26
N VAL A 23 -10.51 5.15 -3.50
CA VAL A 23 -10.46 5.20 -2.03
C VAL A 23 -9.30 4.33 -1.55
N LEU A 24 -8.40 4.88 -0.74
CA LEU A 24 -7.17 4.19 -0.32
C LEU A 24 -7.40 2.80 0.32
N GLY A 25 -8.48 2.63 1.09
CA GLY A 25 -8.85 1.32 1.65
C GLY A 25 -9.19 0.27 0.58
N SER A 26 -9.83 0.69 -0.52
CA SER A 26 -10.10 -0.19 -1.66
C SER A 26 -8.83 -0.55 -2.42
N VAL A 27 -7.89 0.40 -2.54
CA VAL A 27 -6.58 0.17 -3.15
C VAL A 27 -5.78 -0.87 -2.35
N LEU A 28 -5.73 -0.72 -1.02
CA LEU A 28 -5.09 -1.72 -0.13
C LEU A 28 -5.69 -3.11 -0.29
N TYR A 29 -7.02 -3.19 -0.36
CA TYR A 29 -7.71 -4.46 -0.55
C TYR A 29 -7.33 -5.12 -1.89
N GLU A 30 -7.36 -4.35 -2.98
CA GLU A 30 -7.05 -4.86 -4.31
C GLU A 30 -5.57 -5.26 -4.46
N LEU A 31 -4.64 -4.48 -3.91
CA LEU A 31 -3.22 -4.84 -3.85
C LEU A 31 -3.03 -6.19 -3.15
N LYS A 32 -3.64 -6.36 -1.98
CA LYS A 32 -3.58 -7.62 -1.22
C LYS A 32 -4.24 -8.78 -1.98
N ARG A 33 -5.39 -8.56 -2.60
CA ARG A 33 -6.13 -9.57 -3.38
C ARG A 33 -5.35 -10.03 -4.60
N ALA A 34 -4.66 -9.11 -5.28
CA ALA A 34 -3.82 -9.39 -6.44
C ALA A 34 -2.45 -9.99 -6.08
N GLY A 35 -2.07 -10.00 -4.79
CA GLY A 35 -0.72 -10.34 -4.37
C GLY A 35 0.33 -9.34 -4.89
N ALA A 36 -0.08 -8.11 -5.16
CA ALA A 36 0.76 -7.06 -5.71
C ALA A 36 1.27 -6.13 -4.61
N HIS A 37 2.57 -5.82 -4.64
CA HIS A 37 3.19 -4.90 -3.68
C HIS A 37 2.93 -3.42 -4.02
N ALA A 38 2.60 -3.14 -5.28
CA ALA A 38 2.32 -1.81 -5.80
C ALA A 38 1.26 -1.88 -6.90
N GLY A 39 0.74 -0.71 -7.29
CA GLY A 39 -0.14 -0.55 -8.43
C GLY A 39 0.11 0.76 -9.15
N VAL A 40 -0.45 0.88 -10.34
CA VAL A 40 -0.31 2.05 -11.21
C VAL A 40 -1.48 2.99 -10.97
N VAL A 41 -1.21 4.27 -10.73
CA VAL A 41 -2.23 5.32 -10.66
C VAL A 41 -2.41 5.92 -12.04
N LEU A 42 -3.63 5.89 -12.54
CA LEU A 42 -4.03 6.46 -13.82
C LEU A 42 -4.53 7.90 -13.65
N GLY A 43 -4.12 8.74 -14.59
CA GLY A 43 -4.61 10.09 -14.76
C GLY A 43 -5.98 10.15 -15.44
N PRO A 44 -6.56 11.36 -15.54
CA PRO A 44 -7.87 11.57 -16.17
C PRO A 44 -7.95 11.14 -17.64
N ASP A 45 -6.81 11.08 -18.33
CA ASP A 45 -6.65 10.66 -19.71
C ASP A 45 -6.37 9.15 -19.86
N GLY A 46 -6.36 8.41 -18.74
CA GLY A 46 -6.03 6.99 -18.70
C GLY A 46 -4.54 6.69 -18.83
N GLN A 47 -3.67 7.71 -18.82
CA GLN A 47 -2.22 7.50 -18.82
C GLN A 47 -1.70 7.25 -17.40
N PRO A 48 -0.66 6.43 -17.22
CA PRO A 48 0.02 6.28 -15.93
C PRO A 48 0.59 7.62 -15.43
N GLU A 49 0.12 8.10 -14.29
CA GLU A 49 0.64 9.30 -13.61
C GLU A 49 1.64 8.95 -12.50
N GLY A 50 1.57 7.74 -11.94
CA GLY A 50 2.46 7.33 -10.86
C GLY A 50 2.25 5.90 -10.36
N LEU A 51 2.92 5.58 -9.27
CA LEU A 51 2.78 4.32 -8.54
C LEU A 51 2.22 4.58 -7.15
N ILE A 52 1.50 3.60 -6.64
CA ILE A 52 1.02 3.56 -5.26
C ILE A 52 1.36 2.20 -4.65
N ASP A 53 1.94 2.21 -3.46
CA ASP A 53 2.27 1.01 -2.69
C ASP A 53 1.65 1.07 -1.30
N THR A 54 1.79 -0.03 -0.55
CA THR A 54 1.22 -0.14 0.80
C THR A 54 1.83 0.88 1.77
N ASP A 55 3.12 1.19 1.64
CA ASP A 55 3.79 2.11 2.54
C ASP A 55 3.31 3.54 2.31
N CYS A 56 3.17 3.97 1.04
CA CYS A 56 2.58 5.25 0.67
C CYS A 56 1.17 5.42 1.25
N ILE A 57 0.35 4.37 1.20
CA ILE A 57 -1.01 4.42 1.73
C ILE A 57 -1.00 4.50 3.26
N VAL A 58 -0.15 3.72 3.92
CA VAL A 58 -0.01 3.74 5.38
C VAL A 58 0.48 5.12 5.86
N GLU A 59 1.46 5.71 5.19
CA GLU A 59 1.94 7.06 5.50
C GLU A 59 0.88 8.14 5.26
N ALA A 60 0.08 8.02 4.20
CA ALA A 60 -1.02 8.96 3.94
C ALA A 60 -2.10 8.91 5.04
N ILE A 61 -2.34 7.74 5.64
CA ILE A 61 -3.36 7.55 6.68
C ILE A 61 -2.82 7.91 8.07
N LEU A 62 -1.61 7.45 8.40
CA LEU A 62 -1.03 7.57 9.74
C LEU A 62 -0.12 8.80 9.91
N GLY A 63 0.21 9.49 8.82
CA GLY A 63 1.22 10.53 8.77
C GLY A 63 2.63 9.97 8.52
N PRO A 64 3.62 10.85 8.28
CA PRO A 64 5.00 10.44 8.05
C PRO A 64 5.52 9.70 9.29
N ARG A 65 6.13 8.52 9.08
CA ARG A 65 6.89 7.83 10.13
C ARG A 65 8.11 8.70 10.47
N THR A 66 7.99 9.55 11.48
CA THR A 66 9.18 10.21 12.05
C THR A 66 10.08 9.12 12.62
N ALA A 67 11.41 9.29 12.54
CA ALA A 67 12.39 8.32 13.05
C ALA A 67 12.25 8.04 14.57
N GLU A 68 11.44 8.83 15.28
CA GLU A 68 11.10 8.65 16.70
C GLU A 68 9.85 7.79 16.93
N MET A 69 9.16 7.38 15.87
CA MET A 69 7.99 6.52 15.94
C MET A 69 8.47 5.11 16.28
N LYS A 70 8.48 4.78 17.58
CA LYS A 70 8.79 3.42 18.07
C LYS A 70 8.02 2.41 17.20
N PRO A 71 8.67 1.34 16.72
CA PRO A 71 7.96 0.29 16.01
C PRO A 71 6.79 -0.15 16.88
N PHE A 72 5.60 -0.12 16.31
CA PHE A 72 4.40 -0.57 17.00
C PHE A 72 4.58 -2.06 17.31
N THR A 73 4.89 -2.37 18.57
CA THR A 73 5.07 -3.74 19.06
C THR A 73 3.76 -4.37 19.52
N GLY A 74 2.68 -3.59 19.59
CA GLY A 74 1.36 -4.09 19.96
C GLY A 74 0.86 -5.16 18.98
N ALA A 75 0.20 -6.18 19.51
CA ALA A 75 -0.51 -7.14 18.66
C ALA A 75 -1.85 -6.52 18.26
N LEU A 76 -2.12 -6.41 16.96
CA LEU A 76 -3.46 -6.11 16.46
C LEU A 76 -4.32 -7.37 16.63
N THR A 77 -5.25 -7.32 17.59
CA THR A 77 -6.17 -8.42 17.88
C THR A 77 -7.57 -8.08 17.39
N TRP A 78 -8.30 -9.05 16.86
CA TRP A 78 -9.67 -8.85 16.41
C TRP A 78 -10.63 -9.43 17.44
N ARG A 79 -11.47 -8.58 18.04
CA ARG A 79 -12.51 -9.00 18.99
C ARG A 79 -13.85 -8.38 18.58
N ASN A 80 -14.88 -9.22 18.46
CA ASN A 80 -16.24 -8.80 18.09
C ASN A 80 -16.34 -7.93 16.82
N GLY A 81 -15.46 -8.17 15.83
CA GLY A 81 -15.43 -7.40 14.59
C GLY A 81 -14.74 -6.03 14.70
N VAL A 82 -14.16 -5.72 15.86
CA VAL A 82 -13.39 -4.50 16.11
C VAL A 82 -11.90 -4.87 16.24
N ALA A 83 -11.05 -4.06 15.63
CA ALA A 83 -9.61 -4.15 15.81
C ALA A 83 -9.25 -3.52 17.17
N GLU A 84 -8.79 -4.33 18.11
CA GLU A 84 -8.33 -3.92 19.44
C GLU A 84 -6.81 -4.03 19.53
N ILE A 85 -6.19 -3.05 20.18
CA ILE A 85 -4.75 -3.05 20.47
C ILE A 85 -4.51 -3.93 21.70
N GLY A 86 -3.96 -5.12 21.48
CA GLY A 86 -3.57 -6.06 22.53
C GLY A 86 -2.10 -5.89 22.96
N PRO A 87 -1.72 -6.36 24.15
CA PRO A 87 -0.34 -6.35 24.60
C PRO A 87 0.56 -7.11 23.62
N SER A 88 1.79 -6.63 23.44
CA SER A 88 2.79 -7.30 22.60
C SER A 88 3.09 -8.69 23.14
N CYS A 89 3.39 -9.66 22.27
CA CYS A 89 4.01 -10.92 22.71
C CYS A 89 5.34 -10.70 23.44
N ALA A 90 6.01 -9.56 23.19
CA ALA A 90 7.25 -9.18 23.88
C ALA A 90 7.04 -8.72 25.34
N ASP A 91 5.81 -8.36 25.72
CA ASP A 91 5.47 -7.89 27.09
C ASP A 91 5.01 -9.03 28.01
N GLN A 92 4.99 -10.28 27.53
CA GLN A 92 4.59 -11.47 28.29
C GLN A 92 5.79 -12.32 28.78
N ALA A 93 7.01 -11.77 28.73
CA ALA A 93 8.24 -12.44 29.17
C ALA A 93 8.75 -11.91 30.52
#